data_AF-A0A101I5J9-F1
#
_entry.id   AF-A0A101I5J9-F1
#
_cell.length_a   1.000
_cell.length_b   1.000
_cell.length_c   1.000
_cell.angle_alpha   90.00
_cell.angle_beta   90.00
_cell.angle_gamma   90.00
#
_symmetry.space_group_name_H-M   'P 1'
#
loop_
_entity.id
_entity.type
_entity.pdbx_description
1 polymer ?
#
loop_
_entity_poly.entity_id
_entity_poly.type
_entity_poly.pdbx_seq_one_letter_code
_entity_poly.pdbx_strand_id
1 'polypeptide(L)'
;MNRINIVYLFLIALTTIAISATYLNFKRDYTAITAKPGPIRRGEFFSISVPHSAYERPILSYVRGATLEWFTSESNSSVYSFRADDEDAVIVISFSGLFRARKSLSLEFEEFIDSDSDGFPDKLVLDLEDAESFRAWFVNISAYQVIEFSSRWSSQERDCSGLIRFAAREALKRHDEQWFFDSDIDKELWYEKTGIDFPQRRKTWRYNLFSPPLSINFSLDDLHWRWVNLSYRTPFRNRFRCS
;
A
#
# COMPACT_ATOMS: atom_id res chain seq x y z
N MET A 1 -49.85 51.09 1.03
CA MET A 1 -48.74 50.25 0.53
C MET A 1 -49.11 49.83 -0.89
N ASN A 2 -48.42 50.35 -1.91
CA ASN A 2 -48.81 50.10 -3.31
C ASN A 2 -48.57 48.62 -3.67
N ARG A 3 -49.45 48.01 -4.48
CA ARG A 3 -49.32 46.60 -4.92
C ARG A 3 -47.92 46.28 -5.49
N ILE A 4 -47.29 47.26 -6.13
CA ILE A 4 -45.93 47.20 -6.65
C ILE A 4 -44.90 46.93 -5.54
N ASN A 5 -45.02 47.58 -4.37
CA ASN A 5 -44.10 47.38 -3.24
C ASN A 5 -44.23 45.99 -2.61
N ILE A 6 -45.44 45.41 -2.62
CA ILE A 6 -45.69 44.05 -2.12
C ILE A 6 -45.00 43.02 -3.03
N VAL A 7 -45.11 43.18 -4.35
CA VAL A 7 -44.44 42.30 -5.32
C VAL A 7 -42.92 42.35 -5.17
N TYR A 8 -42.33 43.53 -4.98
CA TYR A 8 -40.89 43.67 -4.74
C TYR A 8 -40.44 42.98 -3.45
N LEU A 9 -41.21 43.09 -2.36
CA LEU A 9 -40.89 42.40 -1.11
C LEU A 9 -40.93 40.87 -1.28
N PHE A 10 -41.91 40.34 -2.02
CA PHE A 10 -41.97 38.91 -2.33
C PHE A 10 -40.80 38.44 -3.21
N LEU A 11 -40.42 39.22 -4.22
CA LEU A 11 -39.26 38.89 -5.06
C LEU A 11 -37.96 38.89 -4.26
N ILE A 12 -37.75 39.89 -3.39
CA ILE A 12 -36.58 39.94 -2.51
C ILE A 12 -36.59 38.72 -1.58
N ALA A 13 -37.70 38.41 -0.94
CA ALA A 13 -37.81 37.24 -0.06
C ALA A 13 -37.54 35.91 -0.79
N LEU A 14 -38.04 35.75 -2.02
CA LEU A 14 -37.76 34.56 -2.83
C LEU A 14 -36.28 34.45 -3.19
N THR A 15 -35.65 35.55 -3.60
CA THR A 15 -34.23 35.56 -3.94
C THR A 15 -33.34 35.27 -2.73
N THR A 16 -33.67 35.80 -1.55
CA THR A 16 -32.89 35.55 -0.32
C THR A 16 -33.03 34.11 0.15
N ILE A 17 -34.23 33.53 0.07
CA ILE A 17 -34.47 32.11 0.36
C ILE A 17 -33.67 31.23 -0.60
N ALA A 18 -33.71 31.54 -1.91
CA ALA A 18 -32.97 30.79 -2.92
C ALA A 18 -31.46 30.81 -2.66
N ILE A 19 -30.87 32.01 -2.46
CA ILE A 19 -29.43 32.16 -2.17
C ILE A 19 -29.04 31.42 -0.89
N SER A 20 -29.88 31.50 0.15
CA SER A 20 -29.63 30.84 1.44
C SER A 20 -29.63 29.31 1.31
N ALA A 21 -30.59 28.75 0.56
CA ALA A 21 -30.66 27.32 0.29
C ALA A 21 -29.44 26.84 -0.52
N THR A 22 -29.04 27.60 -1.54
CA THR A 22 -27.84 27.34 -2.34
C THR A 22 -26.57 27.34 -1.47
N TYR A 23 -26.44 28.31 -0.56
CA TYR A 23 -25.31 28.37 0.38
C TYR A 23 -25.24 27.16 1.33
N LEU A 24 -26.38 26.70 1.86
CA LEU A 24 -26.43 25.55 2.75
C LEU A 24 -25.99 24.25 2.05
N ASN A 25 -26.41 24.05 0.79
CA ASN A 25 -25.95 22.92 -0.02
C ASN A 25 -24.43 22.99 -0.25
N PHE A 26 -23.94 24.16 -0.66
CA PHE A 26 -22.50 24.39 -0.84
C PHE A 26 -21.70 24.09 0.44
N LYS A 27 -22.16 24.58 1.60
CA LYS A 27 -21.52 24.35 2.89
C LYS A 27 -21.42 22.86 3.22
N ARG A 28 -22.49 22.10 2.97
CA ARG A 28 -22.52 20.65 3.20
C ARG A 28 -21.47 19.93 2.35
N ASP A 29 -21.44 20.21 1.05
CA ASP A 29 -20.51 19.57 0.13
C ASP A 29 -19.05 19.94 0.47
N TYR A 30 -18.80 21.21 0.82
CA TYR A 30 -17.51 21.69 1.31
C TYR A 30 -17.03 20.95 2.58
N THR A 31 -17.93 20.68 3.53
CA THR A 31 -17.58 19.94 4.75
C THR A 31 -17.35 18.44 4.52
N ALA A 32 -17.89 17.89 3.43
CA ALA A 32 -17.75 16.48 3.08
C ALA A 32 -16.43 16.16 2.35
N ILE A 33 -15.62 17.18 2.03
CA ILE A 33 -14.26 16.99 1.51
C ILE A 33 -13.44 16.26 2.58
N THR A 34 -13.06 15.03 2.27
CA THR A 34 -12.29 14.17 3.15
C THR A 34 -11.12 13.55 2.38
N ALA A 35 -9.96 13.50 3.02
CA ALA A 35 -8.88 12.62 2.60
C ALA A 35 -9.14 11.24 3.21
N LYS A 36 -8.77 10.15 2.52
CA LYS A 36 -8.81 8.83 3.15
C LYS A 36 -7.87 8.82 4.37
N PRO A 37 -8.38 8.63 5.59
CA PRO A 37 -7.53 8.54 6.76
C PRO A 37 -6.89 7.16 6.79
N GLY A 38 -5.56 7.13 6.74
CA GLY A 38 -4.74 5.95 6.95
C GLY A 38 -3.32 6.40 7.19
N PRO A 39 -2.48 5.59 7.88
CA PRO A 39 -1.06 5.84 7.93
C PRO A 39 -0.51 5.72 6.50
N ILE A 40 -0.29 6.86 5.85
CA ILE A 40 0.31 6.94 4.52
C ILE A 40 1.81 7.10 4.73
N ARG A 41 2.60 6.26 4.08
CA ARG A 41 4.07 6.35 4.11
C ARG A 41 4.59 7.21 2.96
N ARG A 42 5.80 7.74 3.09
CA ARG A 42 6.49 8.35 1.94
C ARG A 42 6.60 7.34 0.80
N GLY A 43 6.32 7.79 -0.42
CA GLY A 43 6.26 6.99 -1.64
C GLY A 43 4.93 6.29 -1.90
N GLU A 44 4.03 6.20 -0.91
CA GLU A 44 2.71 5.59 -1.11
C GLU A 44 1.72 6.55 -1.76
N PHE A 45 0.69 5.95 -2.37
CA PHE A 45 -0.40 6.69 -2.98
C PHE A 45 -1.54 6.92 -2.00
N PHE A 46 -2.10 8.11 -2.04
CA PHE A 46 -3.31 8.45 -1.29
C PHE A 46 -4.29 9.22 -2.15
N SER A 47 -5.58 9.10 -1.81
CA SER A 47 -6.66 9.70 -2.58
C SER A 47 -7.50 10.68 -1.76
N ILE A 48 -7.84 11.81 -2.36
CA ILE A 48 -8.77 12.80 -1.81
C ILE A 48 -10.04 12.79 -2.65
N SER A 49 -11.19 12.66 -1.98
CA SER A 49 -12.50 12.76 -2.63
C SER A 49 -13.10 14.14 -2.39
N VAL A 50 -13.49 14.79 -3.49
CA VAL A 50 -14.03 16.14 -3.49
C VAL A 50 -15.40 16.10 -4.15
N PRO A 51 -16.51 16.23 -3.39
CA PRO A 51 -17.83 16.25 -3.99
C PRO A 51 -18.00 17.49 -4.88
N HIS A 52 -18.74 17.33 -5.98
CA HIS A 52 -19.15 18.44 -6.82
C HIS A 52 -20.33 19.14 -6.16
N SER A 53 -20.30 20.46 -6.16
CA SER A 53 -21.51 21.23 -5.86
C SER A 53 -22.37 21.31 -7.12
N ALA A 54 -23.69 21.37 -6.96
CA ALA A 54 -24.62 21.57 -8.07
C ALA A 54 -24.34 22.84 -8.90
N TYR A 55 -23.57 23.78 -8.35
CA TYR A 55 -23.30 25.09 -8.94
C TYR A 55 -21.83 25.29 -9.34
N GLU A 56 -20.90 24.48 -8.81
CA GLU A 56 -19.46 24.76 -8.90
C GLU A 56 -18.60 23.50 -8.93
N ARG A 57 -17.53 23.58 -9.73
CA ARG A 57 -16.50 22.54 -9.78
C ARG A 57 -15.31 22.93 -8.89
N PRO A 58 -14.76 21.99 -8.12
CA PRO A 58 -13.56 22.23 -7.33
C PRO A 58 -12.33 22.36 -8.25
N ILE A 59 -11.40 23.23 -7.87
CA ILE A 59 -10.11 23.39 -8.53
C ILE A 59 -9.00 23.08 -7.52
N LEU A 60 -8.06 22.22 -7.92
CA LEU A 60 -6.82 21.99 -7.17
C LEU A 60 -5.93 23.22 -7.32
N SER A 61 -5.78 24.01 -6.25
CA SER A 61 -5.15 25.33 -6.31
C SER A 61 -3.70 25.35 -5.85
N TYR A 62 -3.33 24.47 -4.93
CA TYR A 62 -1.97 24.37 -4.39
C TYR A 62 -1.72 22.99 -3.81
N VAL A 63 -0.50 22.50 -3.99
CA VAL A 63 -0.02 21.22 -3.45
C VAL A 63 1.43 21.41 -3.01
N ARG A 64 1.77 20.96 -1.80
CA ARG A 64 3.13 20.81 -1.26
C ARG A 64 3.27 19.43 -0.65
N GLY A 65 4.45 18.83 -0.77
CA GLY A 65 4.80 17.56 -0.13
C GLY A 65 4.13 16.32 -0.74
N ALA A 66 3.46 16.49 -1.89
CA ALA A 66 2.86 15.41 -2.65
C ALA A 66 2.82 15.75 -4.15
N THR A 67 2.89 14.73 -5.01
CA THR A 67 2.79 14.87 -6.46
C THR A 67 1.45 14.33 -6.94
N LEU A 68 0.73 15.09 -7.77
CA LEU A 68 -0.50 14.61 -8.41
C LEU A 68 -0.15 13.60 -9.50
N GLU A 69 -0.68 12.38 -9.39
CA GLU A 69 -0.45 11.30 -10.35
C GLU A 69 -1.54 11.26 -11.42
N TRP A 70 -2.79 11.19 -10.95
CA TRP A 70 -3.96 11.21 -11.80
C TRP A 70 -5.16 11.72 -11.02
N PHE A 71 -6.17 12.18 -11.75
CA PHE A 71 -7.46 12.49 -11.18
C PHE A 71 -8.56 11.96 -12.09
N THR A 72 -9.68 11.60 -11.49
CA THR A 72 -10.91 11.29 -12.20
C THR A 72 -12.01 12.23 -11.73
N SER A 73 -12.91 12.58 -12.64
CA SER A 73 -14.04 13.44 -12.37
C SER A 73 -15.30 12.72 -12.81
N GLU A 74 -16.05 12.22 -11.84
CA GLU A 74 -17.37 11.63 -12.06
C GLU A 74 -18.45 12.71 -11.99
N SER A 75 -19.72 12.31 -12.16
CA SER A 75 -20.86 13.24 -12.13
C SER A 75 -21.05 13.92 -10.76
N ASN A 76 -20.66 13.24 -9.67
CA ASN A 76 -20.93 13.69 -8.30
C ASN A 76 -19.66 14.06 -7.52
N SER A 77 -18.48 13.61 -7.95
CA SER A 77 -17.23 13.86 -7.21
C SER A 77 -16.00 13.79 -8.11
N SER A 78 -14.96 14.53 -7.72
CA SER A 78 -13.61 14.38 -8.26
C SER A 78 -12.75 13.64 -7.24
N VAL A 79 -12.07 12.61 -7.72
CA VAL A 79 -11.08 11.86 -6.93
C VAL A 79 -9.70 12.21 -7.46
N TYR A 80 -8.86 12.74 -6.57
CA TYR A 80 -7.47 13.08 -6.87
C TYR A 80 -6.56 12.05 -6.21
N SER A 81 -5.63 11.47 -6.97
CA SER A 81 -4.63 10.53 -6.48
C SER A 81 -3.26 11.20 -6.45
N PHE A 82 -2.61 11.13 -5.30
CA PHE A 82 -1.31 11.74 -5.04
C PHE A 82 -0.30 10.70 -4.59
N ARG A 83 0.97 10.93 -4.87
CA ARG A 83 2.11 10.26 -4.23
C ARG A 83 2.61 11.14 -3.09
N ALA A 84 2.83 10.56 -1.91
CA ALA A 84 3.45 11.24 -0.78
C ALA A 84 4.96 11.37 -1.02
N ASP A 85 5.50 12.60 -1.12
CA ASP A 85 6.91 12.82 -1.44
C ASP A 85 7.72 13.31 -0.22
N ASP A 86 7.05 13.99 0.71
CA ASP A 86 7.69 14.64 1.87
C ASP A 86 7.17 14.05 3.19
N GLU A 87 7.55 14.63 4.33
CA GLU A 87 7.06 14.26 5.67
C GLU A 87 5.60 14.62 5.92
N ASP A 88 5.16 15.70 5.27
CA ASP A 88 3.82 16.24 5.39
C ASP A 88 3.36 16.84 4.06
N ALA A 89 2.06 16.78 3.79
CA ALA A 89 1.47 17.39 2.60
C ALA A 89 0.43 18.45 2.96
N VAL A 90 0.45 19.53 2.19
CA VAL A 90 -0.58 20.57 2.23
C VAL A 90 -1.24 20.64 0.86
N ILE A 91 -2.53 20.32 0.82
CA ILE A 91 -3.35 20.31 -0.39
C ILE A 91 -4.49 21.29 -0.24
N VAL A 92 -4.63 22.18 -1.22
CA VAL A 92 -5.59 23.27 -1.15
C VAL A 92 -6.54 23.23 -2.34
N ILE A 93 -7.81 23.04 -2.04
CA ILE A 93 -8.90 23.02 -3.02
C ILE A 93 -9.66 24.33 -2.93
N SER A 94 -9.86 24.99 -4.07
CA SER A 94 -10.61 26.24 -4.18
C SER A 94 -11.89 26.08 -4.98
N PHE A 95 -12.91 26.83 -4.59
CA PHE A 95 -14.17 27.03 -5.30
C PHE A 95 -14.24 28.49 -5.73
N SER A 96 -14.52 28.75 -7.00
CA SER A 96 -14.42 30.09 -7.61
C SER A 96 -15.69 30.52 -8.35
N GLY A 97 -16.85 29.95 -8.06
CA GLY A 97 -18.12 30.31 -8.68
C GLY A 97 -18.90 31.38 -7.91
N LEU A 98 -20.17 31.11 -7.63
CA LEU A 98 -21.08 31.97 -6.87
C LEU A 98 -20.59 32.19 -5.43
N PHE A 99 -19.98 31.18 -4.81
CA PHE A 99 -19.36 31.24 -3.49
C PHE A 99 -17.87 30.96 -3.59
N ARG A 100 -17.06 31.89 -3.10
CA ARG A 100 -15.61 31.67 -3.01
C ARG A 100 -15.27 30.98 -1.70
N ALA A 101 -14.65 29.81 -1.77
CA ALA A 101 -14.12 29.11 -0.60
C ALA A 101 -12.81 28.40 -0.89
N ARG A 102 -12.04 28.15 0.17
CA ARG A 102 -10.77 27.44 0.10
C ARG A 102 -10.68 26.44 1.26
N LYS A 103 -10.54 25.15 0.93
CA LYS A 103 -10.28 24.09 1.90
C LYS A 103 -8.79 23.75 1.87
N SER A 104 -8.13 23.87 3.02
CA SER A 104 -6.78 23.34 3.22
C SER A 104 -6.87 21.99 3.92
N LEU A 105 -6.19 21.00 3.36
CA LEU A 105 -6.00 19.67 3.93
C LEU A 105 -4.52 19.54 4.28
N SER A 106 -4.24 19.35 5.56
CA SER A 106 -2.89 19.04 6.07
C SER A 106 -2.85 17.56 6.42
N LEU A 107 -1.86 16.86 5.87
CA LEU A 107 -1.65 15.42 6.06
C LEU A 107 -0.25 15.22 6.62
N GLU A 108 -0.13 14.39 7.63
CA GLU A 108 1.15 13.94 8.18
C GLU A 108 1.39 12.51 7.70
N PHE A 109 2.60 12.22 7.27
CA PHE A 109 3.00 10.89 6.80
C PHE A 109 3.85 10.17 7.82
N GLU A 110 3.80 8.84 7.83
CA GLU A 110 4.69 8.06 8.68
C GLU A 110 6.16 8.29 8.29
N GLU A 111 6.98 8.61 9.29
CA GLU A 111 8.40 8.89 9.13
C GLU A 111 9.18 7.65 8.64
N PHE A 112 10.22 7.90 7.83
CA PHE A 112 11.25 6.94 7.46
C PHE A 112 12.35 7.04 8.51
N ILE A 113 12.21 6.30 9.62
CA ILE A 113 13.22 6.22 10.67
C ILE A 113 14.14 5.07 10.31
N ASP A 114 15.42 5.36 10.08
CA ASP A 114 16.50 4.41 9.79
C ASP A 114 17.64 4.73 10.77
N SER A 115 17.53 4.17 11.98
CA SER A 115 18.40 4.53 13.11
C SER A 115 19.83 4.00 12.94
N ASP A 116 20.02 2.93 12.17
CA ASP A 116 21.32 2.34 11.89
C ASP A 116 21.88 2.69 10.49
N SER A 117 21.12 3.46 9.71
CA SER A 117 21.50 3.95 8.38
C SER A 117 21.82 2.82 7.39
N ASP A 118 21.13 1.69 7.50
CA ASP A 118 21.29 0.53 6.63
C ASP A 118 20.54 0.69 5.29
N GLY A 119 19.79 1.79 5.12
CA GLY A 119 19.01 2.10 3.94
C GLY A 119 17.58 1.55 3.98
N PHE A 120 17.20 0.89 5.07
CA PHE A 120 15.85 0.39 5.32
C PHE A 120 15.27 1.05 6.58
N PRO A 121 13.96 1.34 6.61
CA PRO A 121 13.37 1.92 7.80
C PRO A 121 13.28 0.85 8.90
N ASP A 122 13.56 1.21 10.14
CA ASP A 122 13.58 0.39 11.36
C ASP A 122 12.33 -0.50 11.48
N LYS A 123 11.18 -0.02 11.01
CA LYS A 123 9.92 -0.77 11.03
C LYS A 123 9.89 -2.01 10.14
N LEU A 124 10.80 -2.12 9.17
CA LEU A 124 10.99 -3.31 8.33
C LEU A 124 11.97 -4.31 8.95
N VAL A 125 12.73 -3.91 9.97
CA VAL A 125 13.65 -4.80 10.67
C VAL A 125 12.83 -5.86 11.42
N LEU A 126 13.11 -7.13 11.14
CA LEU A 126 12.53 -8.24 11.88
C LEU A 126 13.16 -8.30 13.27
N ASP A 127 12.34 -8.53 14.30
CA ASP A 127 12.89 -8.86 15.61
C ASP A 127 13.62 -10.21 15.57
N LEU A 128 14.32 -10.57 16.66
CA LEU A 128 15.14 -11.79 16.68
C LEU A 128 14.32 -13.06 16.39
N GLU A 129 13.11 -13.16 16.94
CA GLU A 129 12.24 -14.34 16.79
C GLU A 129 11.69 -14.44 15.36
N ASP A 130 11.26 -13.30 14.79
CA ASP A 130 10.78 -13.20 13.42
C ASP A 130 11.91 -13.46 12.41
N ALA A 131 13.12 -12.94 12.67
CA ALA A 131 14.30 -13.16 11.83
C ALA A 131 14.72 -14.64 11.82
N GLU A 132 14.72 -15.30 12.98
CA GLU A 132 14.98 -16.75 13.08
C GLU A 132 13.92 -17.56 12.34
N SER A 133 12.64 -17.19 12.49
CA SER A 133 11.52 -17.83 11.80
C SER A 133 11.63 -17.66 10.29
N PHE A 134 11.91 -16.45 9.81
CA PHE A 134 12.13 -16.17 8.39
C PHE A 134 13.29 -17.01 7.84
N ARG A 135 14.44 -17.04 8.52
CA ARG A 135 15.58 -17.86 8.09
C ARG A 135 15.22 -19.35 8.01
N ALA A 136 14.50 -19.87 9.00
CA ALA A 136 14.05 -21.26 9.01
C ALA A 136 13.15 -21.56 7.80
N TRP A 137 12.12 -20.74 7.55
CA TRP A 137 11.24 -20.92 6.39
C TRP A 137 11.99 -20.77 5.06
N PHE A 138 12.80 -19.72 4.92
CA PHE A 138 13.60 -19.46 3.74
C PHE A 138 14.50 -20.66 3.36
N VAL A 139 15.23 -21.21 4.32
CA VAL A 139 16.13 -22.36 4.10
C VAL A 139 15.33 -23.61 3.71
N ASN A 140 14.22 -23.89 4.42
CA ASN A 140 13.42 -25.08 4.15
C ASN A 140 12.69 -25.02 2.81
N ILE A 141 12.13 -23.86 2.45
CA ILE A 141 11.53 -23.64 1.13
C ILE A 141 12.59 -23.81 0.05
N SER A 142 13.76 -23.18 0.21
CA SER A 142 14.87 -23.31 -0.75
C SER A 142 15.30 -24.76 -0.94
N ALA A 143 15.44 -25.51 0.15
CA ALA A 143 15.82 -26.92 0.11
C ALA A 143 14.75 -27.78 -0.56
N TYR A 144 13.47 -27.55 -0.23
CA TYR A 144 12.36 -28.29 -0.83
C TYR A 144 12.26 -28.06 -2.35
N GLN A 145 12.46 -26.82 -2.80
CA GLN A 145 12.44 -26.49 -4.23
C GLN A 145 13.54 -27.17 -5.05
N VAL A 146 14.58 -27.73 -4.42
CA VAL A 146 15.59 -28.56 -5.10
C VAL A 146 15.02 -29.96 -5.40
N ILE A 147 14.15 -30.47 -4.53
CA ILE A 147 13.52 -31.80 -4.60
C ILE A 147 12.33 -31.76 -5.56
N GLU A 148 11.40 -30.86 -5.31
CA GLU A 148 10.15 -30.73 -6.02
C GLU A 148 9.81 -29.25 -6.24
N PHE A 149 9.63 -28.88 -7.51
CA PHE A 149 9.29 -27.51 -7.87
C PHE A 149 7.83 -27.24 -7.58
N SER A 150 7.57 -26.22 -6.78
CA SER A 150 6.23 -25.68 -6.58
C SER A 150 5.65 -25.20 -7.91
N SER A 151 4.36 -25.45 -8.11
CA SER A 151 3.58 -24.93 -9.23
C SER A 151 3.58 -23.40 -9.31
N ARG A 152 3.78 -22.71 -8.16
CA ARG A 152 3.88 -21.24 -8.07
C ARG A 152 5.20 -20.69 -8.60
N TRP A 153 6.24 -21.52 -8.72
CA TRP A 153 7.53 -21.08 -9.20
C TRP A 153 7.61 -21.19 -10.73
N SER A 154 7.43 -20.03 -11.39
CA SER A 154 7.50 -19.88 -12.84
C SER A 154 8.75 -20.53 -13.41
N SER A 155 8.60 -21.34 -14.46
CA SER A 155 9.71 -22.01 -15.13
C SER A 155 10.75 -21.04 -15.70
N GLN A 156 10.34 -19.82 -16.03
CA GLN A 156 11.22 -18.75 -16.53
C GLN A 156 12.12 -18.15 -15.45
N GLU A 157 11.74 -18.30 -14.17
CA GLU A 157 12.50 -17.80 -13.02
C GLU A 157 13.27 -18.92 -12.31
N ARG A 158 13.45 -20.10 -12.91
CA ARG A 158 14.18 -21.24 -12.31
C ARG A 158 15.69 -21.14 -12.49
N ASP A 159 16.23 -19.98 -12.13
CA ASP A 159 17.66 -19.74 -12.00
C ASP A 159 18.03 -19.57 -10.52
N CYS A 160 19.32 -19.43 -10.25
CA CYS A 160 19.81 -19.35 -8.86
C CYS A 160 19.35 -18.07 -8.15
N SER A 161 19.21 -16.95 -8.87
CA SER A 161 18.66 -15.71 -8.31
C SER A 161 17.14 -15.80 -8.08
N GLY A 162 16.45 -16.52 -8.95
CA GLY A 162 15.01 -16.75 -8.89
C GLY A 162 14.64 -17.69 -7.75
N LEU A 163 15.51 -18.65 -7.38
CA LEU A 163 15.34 -19.46 -6.18
C LEU A 163 15.32 -18.58 -4.92
N ILE A 164 16.31 -17.67 -4.80
CA ILE A 164 16.40 -16.75 -3.66
C ILE A 164 15.17 -15.85 -3.61
N ARG A 165 14.78 -15.24 -4.74
CA ARG A 165 13.58 -14.39 -4.83
C ARG A 165 12.30 -15.16 -4.48
N PHE A 166 12.14 -16.38 -5.00
CA PHE A 166 10.99 -17.23 -4.71
C PHE A 166 10.92 -17.59 -3.23
N ALA A 167 12.00 -18.13 -2.67
CA ALA A 167 12.06 -18.55 -1.27
C ALA A 167 11.84 -17.37 -0.30
N ALA A 168 12.41 -16.20 -0.59
CA ALA A 168 12.21 -15.00 0.24
C ALA A 168 10.74 -14.54 0.22
N ARG A 169 10.11 -14.48 -0.96
CA ARG A 169 8.69 -14.10 -1.07
C ARG A 169 7.77 -15.07 -0.34
N GLU A 170 8.01 -16.38 -0.49
CA GLU A 170 7.18 -17.39 0.16
C GLU A 170 7.41 -17.44 1.68
N ALA A 171 8.66 -17.28 2.15
CA ALA A 171 8.98 -17.25 3.58
C ALA A 171 8.34 -16.07 4.35
N LEU A 172 7.95 -15.01 3.65
CA LEU A 172 7.24 -13.85 4.20
C LEU A 172 5.71 -13.97 4.09
N LYS A 173 5.16 -15.11 3.65
CA LYS A 173 3.70 -15.36 3.62
C LYS A 173 3.25 -16.19 4.79
N ARG A 174 2.00 -15.99 5.20
CA ARG A 174 1.40 -16.83 6.23
C ARG A 174 1.38 -18.29 5.79
N HIS A 175 2.08 -19.15 6.52
CA HIS A 175 2.19 -20.59 6.24
C HIS A 175 1.03 -21.35 6.90
N ASP A 176 -0.17 -21.24 6.33
CA ASP A 176 -1.35 -21.98 6.75
C ASP A 176 -1.68 -23.14 5.79
N GLU A 177 -2.79 -23.85 6.05
CA GLU A 177 -3.23 -24.95 5.17
C GLU A 177 -3.49 -24.48 3.73
N GLN A 178 -3.96 -23.24 3.55
CA GLN A 178 -4.21 -22.67 2.23
C GLN A 178 -2.90 -22.46 1.48
N TRP A 179 -1.84 -22.02 2.16
CA TRP A 179 -0.52 -21.86 1.53
C TRP A 179 0.02 -23.17 0.96
N PHE A 180 -0.14 -24.30 1.65
CA PHE A 180 0.26 -25.61 1.13
C PHE A 180 -0.56 -26.02 -0.10
N PHE A 181 -1.88 -25.83 -0.03
CA PHE A 181 -2.77 -26.10 -1.15
C PHE A 181 -2.42 -25.27 -2.39
N ASP A 182 -2.19 -23.97 -2.20
CA ASP A 182 -1.85 -23.03 -3.27
C ASP A 182 -0.45 -23.25 -3.84
N SER A 183 0.47 -23.78 -3.02
CA SER A 183 1.87 -24.01 -3.40
C SER A 183 2.13 -25.39 -3.98
N ASP A 184 1.15 -26.29 -3.91
CA ASP A 184 1.25 -27.67 -4.38
C ASP A 184 2.45 -28.41 -3.75
N ILE A 185 2.77 -28.10 -2.48
CA ILE A 185 3.82 -28.84 -1.76
C ILE A 185 3.18 -29.95 -0.94
N ASP A 186 3.72 -31.15 -1.12
CA ASP A 186 3.31 -32.34 -0.37
C ASP A 186 3.70 -32.17 1.11
N LYS A 187 2.67 -32.21 1.98
CA LYS A 187 2.80 -32.04 3.43
C LYS A 187 3.61 -33.16 4.08
N GLU A 188 3.43 -34.40 3.63
CA GLU A 188 4.11 -35.57 4.17
C GLU A 188 5.59 -35.51 3.79
N LEU A 189 5.88 -35.23 2.52
CA LEU A 189 7.25 -35.05 2.05
C LEU A 189 7.93 -33.85 2.74
N TRP A 190 7.21 -32.73 2.91
CA TRP A 190 7.73 -31.57 3.62
C TRP A 190 8.15 -31.93 5.04
N TYR A 191 7.28 -32.61 5.80
CA TYR A 191 7.57 -33.02 7.17
C TYR A 191 8.76 -33.99 7.21
N GLU A 192 8.81 -34.97 6.30
CA GLU A 192 9.90 -35.93 6.21
C GLU A 192 11.26 -35.24 5.98
N LYS A 193 11.31 -34.21 5.14
CA LYS A 193 12.57 -33.55 4.76
C LYS A 193 13.00 -32.43 5.70
N THR A 194 12.04 -31.70 6.26
CA THR A 194 12.33 -30.52 7.08
C THR A 194 12.26 -30.81 8.58
N GLY A 195 11.55 -31.87 8.98
CA GLY A 195 11.24 -32.15 10.39
C GLY A 195 10.36 -31.07 11.04
N ILE A 196 9.85 -30.11 10.25
CA ILE A 196 8.98 -29.05 10.72
C ILE A 196 7.55 -29.59 10.69
N ASP A 197 7.08 -30.03 11.86
CA ASP A 197 5.65 -30.27 12.08
C ASP A 197 4.90 -28.94 12.02
N PHE A 198 3.62 -29.00 11.63
CA PHE A 198 2.71 -27.87 11.73
C PHE A 198 2.70 -27.37 13.16
N PRO A 199 3.12 -26.13 13.39
CA PRO A 199 2.84 -25.53 14.66
C PRO A 199 1.66 -24.57 14.45
N GLN A 200 0.70 -24.64 15.36
CA GLN A 200 0.06 -23.47 15.97
C GLN A 200 1.12 -22.47 16.51
N ARG A 201 2.25 -22.24 15.83
CA ARG A 201 3.25 -21.25 16.21
C ARG A 201 2.57 -19.92 16.00
N ARG A 202 2.53 -19.20 17.13
CA ARG A 202 1.66 -18.09 17.43
C ARG A 202 1.53 -17.12 16.26
N LYS A 203 0.36 -16.47 16.27
CA LYS A 203 0.00 -15.24 15.56
C LYS A 203 0.95 -14.05 15.88
N THR A 204 2.25 -14.24 16.00
CA THR A 204 3.22 -13.17 16.24
C THR A 204 3.82 -12.63 14.96
N TRP A 205 3.27 -12.99 13.79
CA TRP A 205 3.49 -12.19 12.60
C TRP A 205 2.79 -10.84 12.78
N ARG A 206 3.46 -9.89 13.45
CA ARG A 206 3.09 -8.46 13.39
C ARG A 206 3.13 -7.98 11.93
N TYR A 207 3.96 -8.62 11.11
CA TYR A 207 4.16 -8.34 9.70
C TYR A 207 3.65 -9.50 8.83
N ASN A 208 2.33 -9.72 8.81
CA ASN A 208 1.72 -10.33 7.63
C ASN A 208 1.86 -9.32 6.49
N LEU A 209 2.96 -9.37 5.73
CA LEU A 209 3.09 -8.63 4.48
C LEU A 209 2.10 -9.22 3.49
N PHE A 210 0.86 -8.75 3.56
CA PHE A 210 -0.19 -9.02 2.59
C PHE A 210 0.26 -8.40 1.27
N SER A 211 1.01 -9.18 0.50
CA SER A 211 1.73 -8.76 -0.71
C SER A 211 2.83 -7.72 -0.39
N PRO A 212 4.13 -8.07 -0.34
CA PRO A 212 5.17 -7.04 -0.28
C PRO A 212 4.97 -6.07 -1.46
N PRO A 213 4.83 -4.75 -1.23
CA PRO A 213 4.52 -3.76 -2.28
C PRO A 213 5.73 -3.42 -3.14
N LEU A 214 6.64 -4.37 -3.32
CA LEU A 214 7.94 -4.10 -3.89
C LEU A 214 8.21 -5.13 -4.97
N SER A 215 8.32 -4.63 -6.20
CA SER A 215 9.33 -5.11 -7.14
C SER A 215 10.71 -4.94 -6.49
N ILE A 216 11.03 -5.76 -5.48
CA ILE A 216 12.40 -5.86 -4.96
C ILE A 216 13.17 -6.55 -6.07
N ASN A 217 13.83 -5.75 -6.91
CA ASN A 217 15.00 -6.21 -7.63
C ASN A 217 16.03 -6.54 -6.55
N PHE A 218 16.05 -7.79 -6.08
CA PHE A 218 17.17 -8.32 -5.31
C PHE A 218 18.38 -8.27 -6.25
N SER A 219 19.15 -7.18 -6.19
CA SER A 219 20.52 -7.22 -6.67
C SER A 219 21.28 -8.10 -5.69
N LEU A 220 21.88 -9.18 -6.21
CA LEU A 220 22.69 -10.11 -5.42
C LEU A 220 23.98 -9.46 -4.88
N ASP A 221 24.27 -8.22 -5.28
CA ASP A 221 25.49 -7.50 -4.91
C ASP A 221 25.46 -6.94 -3.46
N ASP A 222 24.28 -6.69 -2.88
CA ASP A 222 24.14 -6.05 -1.55
C ASP A 222 24.08 -7.04 -0.38
N LEU A 223 24.04 -8.34 -0.67
CA LEU A 223 23.93 -9.37 0.36
C LEU A 223 25.30 -10.00 0.64
N HIS A 224 26.04 -9.43 1.60
CA HIS A 224 27.28 -10.03 2.12
C HIS A 224 27.00 -11.25 3.02
N TRP A 225 26.42 -12.33 2.46
CA TRP A 225 26.23 -13.59 3.19
C TRP A 225 27.49 -14.46 3.09
N ARG A 226 28.21 -14.60 4.21
CA ARG A 226 29.12 -15.73 4.42
C ARG A 226 28.29 -17.01 4.45
N TRP A 227 28.36 -17.79 3.38
CA TRP A 227 27.75 -19.11 3.29
C TRP A 227 28.14 -19.98 4.49
N VAL A 228 27.15 -20.30 5.34
CA VAL A 228 27.27 -21.43 6.27
C VAL A 228 27.22 -22.69 5.41
N ASN A 229 28.33 -23.43 5.42
CA ASN A 229 28.49 -24.72 4.74
C ASN A 229 27.31 -25.67 5.04
N LEU A 230 26.32 -25.71 4.14
CA LEU A 230 25.40 -26.83 4.02
C LEU A 230 26.14 -27.99 3.35
N SER A 231 27.08 -28.59 4.07
CA SER A 231 27.75 -29.82 3.67
C SER A 231 26.84 -31.03 3.93
N TYR A 232 25.68 -31.09 3.26
CA TYR A 232 24.99 -32.35 3.03
C TYR A 232 25.45 -32.89 1.68
N ARG A 233 26.34 -33.88 1.72
CA ARG A 233 26.74 -34.67 0.54
C ARG A 233 25.50 -35.26 -0.11
N THR A 234 25.02 -34.64 -1.18
CA THR A 234 24.05 -35.24 -2.09
C THR A 234 24.51 -35.01 -3.53
N PRO A 235 24.47 -36.05 -4.39
CA PRO A 235 24.94 -35.94 -5.77
C PRO A 235 23.81 -35.40 -6.65
N PHE A 236 23.38 -34.15 -6.46
CA PHE A 236 22.36 -33.54 -7.33
C PHE A 236 23.04 -32.72 -8.43
N ARG A 237 23.29 -33.40 -9.55
CA ARG A 237 23.82 -32.82 -10.80
C ARG A 237 22.72 -31.99 -11.49
N ASN A 238 23.03 -30.72 -11.80
CA ASN A 238 22.46 -29.92 -12.90
C ASN A 238 20.94 -29.60 -12.92
N ARG A 239 20.31 -29.23 -11.80
CA ARG A 239 18.90 -28.76 -11.85
C ARG A 239 18.74 -27.24 -11.97
N PHE A 240 19.74 -26.46 -11.57
CA PHE A 240 19.76 -25.00 -11.69
C PHE A 240 20.90 -24.55 -12.59
N ARG A 241 20.65 -23.61 -13.51
CA ARG A 241 21.73 -22.87 -14.18
C ARG A 241 22.11 -21.71 -13.28
N CYS A 242 23.24 -21.83 -12.57
CA CYS A 242 23.92 -20.66 -12.02
C CYS A 242 24.93 -20.20 -13.06
N SER A 243 24.78 -18.97 -13.54
CA SER A 243 25.81 -18.22 -14.28
C SER A 243 26.85 -17.68 -13.33
#